data_AF-A0A951F579-F1
#
_entry.id   AF-A0A951F579-F1
#
_cell.length_a   1.000
_cell.length_b   1.000
_cell.length_c   1.000
_cell.angle_alpha   90.00
_cell.angle_beta   90.00
_cell.angle_gamma   90.00
#
_symmetry.space_group_name_H-M   'P 1'
#
loop_
_entity.id
_entity.type
_entity.pdbx_description
1 polymer ?
#
loop_
_entity_poly.entity_id
_entity_poly.type
_entity_poly.pdbx_seq_one_letter_code
_entity_poly.pdbx_strand_id
1 'polypeptide(L)'
;MTFTKRLRERVRRGEITSSVRIWTRPRVTVGRRYRMEEGEIEVDSITPIGLPDITPQLARETGFLGVIDLLKVAQHGKGANIYLVRFHYLHSGEKR
;
A
#
# COMPACT_ATOMS: atom_id res chain seq x y z
N MET A 1 4.44 4.62 6.44
CA MET A 1 4.08 4.03 5.13
C MET A 1 4.89 4.75 4.06
N THR A 2 5.35 4.06 3.01
CA THR A 2 6.16 4.69 1.94
C THR A 2 5.78 4.09 0.59
N PHE A 3 5.78 4.93 -0.46
CA PHE A 3 5.47 4.54 -1.84
C PHE A 3 6.57 5.00 -2.80
N THR A 4 6.77 4.23 -3.87
CA THR A 4 7.62 4.64 -5.00
C THR A 4 7.03 5.86 -5.69
N LYS A 5 7.88 6.74 -6.25
CA LYS A 5 7.46 8.04 -6.82
C LYS A 5 6.27 7.91 -7.79
N ARG A 6 6.29 6.90 -8.67
CA ARG A 6 5.24 6.64 -9.68
C ARG A 6 3.86 6.36 -9.08
N LEU A 7 3.77 5.82 -7.86
CA LEU A 7 2.49 5.51 -7.21
C LEU A 7 1.96 6.68 -6.39
N ARG A 8 2.80 7.66 -6.04
CA ARG A 8 2.43 8.73 -5.10
C ARG A 8 1.29 9.60 -5.61
N GLU A 9 1.38 10.02 -6.87
CA GLU A 9 0.35 10.86 -7.51
C GLU A 9 -1.01 10.15 -7.53
N ARG A 10 -1.03 8.86 -7.88
CA ARG A 10 -2.26 8.05 -7.95
C ARG A 10 -2.87 7.77 -6.57
N VAL A 11 -2.02 7.56 -5.55
CA VAL A 11 -2.47 7.47 -4.16
C VAL A 11 -3.07 8.80 -3.69
N ARG A 12 -2.42 9.93 -3.98
CA ARG A 12 -2.93 11.27 -3.63
C ARG A 12 -4.31 11.53 -4.24
N ARG A 13 -4.52 11.10 -5.49
CA ARG A 13 -5.81 11.20 -6.19
C ARG A 13 -6.88 10.20 -5.71
N GLY A 14 -6.55 9.30 -4.78
CA GLY A 14 -7.45 8.24 -4.34
C GLY A 14 -7.68 7.12 -5.35
N GLU A 15 -6.92 7.07 -6.45
CA GLU A 15 -7.00 5.99 -7.45
C GLU A 15 -6.41 4.68 -6.93
N ILE A 16 -5.49 4.77 -5.96
CA ILE A 16 -4.89 3.63 -5.27
C ILE A 16 -5.17 3.78 -3.78
N THR A 17 -6.03 2.91 -3.25
CA THR A 17 -6.45 2.86 -1.84
C THR A 17 -5.96 1.60 -1.13
N SER A 18 -5.12 0.80 -1.80
CA SER A 18 -4.56 -0.42 -1.22
C SER A 18 -3.15 -0.67 -1.70
N SER A 19 -2.39 -1.44 -0.92
CA SER A 19 -1.02 -1.81 -1.28
C SER A 19 -0.61 -3.12 -0.68
N VAL A 20 0.08 -3.95 -1.48
CA VAL A 20 0.70 -5.17 -1.01
C VAL A 20 2.05 -4.85 -0.36
N ARG A 21 2.31 -5.47 0.80
CA ARG A 21 3.55 -5.32 1.57
C ARG A 21 4.06 -6.69 1.97
N ILE A 22 5.33 -6.97 1.68
CA ILE A 22 5.99 -8.21 2.10
C ILE A 22 6.96 -7.86 3.22
N TRP A 23 6.63 -8.30 4.43
CA TRP A 23 7.39 -7.99 5.65
C TRP A 23 7.57 -9.23 6.51
N THR A 24 8.49 -9.18 7.48
CA THR A 24 8.55 -10.20 8.54
C THR A 24 7.42 -10.02 9.56
N ARG A 25 7.04 -8.77 9.84
CA ARG A 25 5.93 -8.37 10.72
C ARG A 25 5.31 -7.05 10.22
N PRO A 26 4.05 -6.74 10.58
CA PRO A 26 3.44 -5.46 10.21
C PRO A 26 4.31 -4.26 10.62
N ARG A 27 4.58 -3.36 9.67
CA ARG A 27 5.34 -2.11 9.91
C ARG A 27 4.44 -0.88 10.05
N VAL A 28 3.13 -1.07 9.91
CA VAL A 28 2.12 -0.03 10.06
C VAL A 28 1.03 -0.48 11.03
N THR A 29 0.23 0.47 11.51
CA THR A 29 -0.85 0.24 12.48
C THR A 29 -2.16 0.80 11.93
N VAL A 30 -3.26 0.05 12.08
CA VAL A 30 -4.61 0.51 11.74
C VAL A 30 -4.97 1.77 12.53
N GLY A 31 -5.61 2.74 11.89
CA GLY A 31 -5.97 4.05 12.45
C GLY A 31 -4.80 5.03 12.57
N ARG A 32 -3.56 4.61 12.27
CA ARG A 32 -2.40 5.49 12.33
C ARG A 32 -2.18 6.22 11.01
N ARG A 33 -1.85 7.50 11.12
CA ARG A 33 -1.48 8.37 10.00
C ARG A 33 0.02 8.36 9.73
N TYR A 34 0.37 8.39 8.45
CA TYR A 34 1.74 8.47 7.98
C TYR A 34 1.86 9.58 6.95
N ARG A 35 2.77 10.53 7.18
CA ARG A 35 3.02 11.63 6.23
C ARG A 35 3.43 11.11 4.87
N MET A 36 2.86 11.72 3.83
CA MET A 36 3.25 11.50 2.45
C MET A 36 3.00 12.78 1.64
N GLU A 37 4.06 13.34 1.05
CA GLU A 37 4.01 14.61 0.32
C GLU A 37 3.35 15.70 1.18
N GLU A 38 2.34 16.39 0.65
CA GLU A 38 1.61 17.47 1.32
C GLU A 38 0.51 16.96 2.27
N GLY A 39 0.31 15.65 2.42
CA GLY A 39 -0.80 15.10 3.20
C GLY A 39 -0.41 13.89 4.04
N GLU A 40 -1.40 13.09 4.38
CA GLU A 40 -1.23 11.91 5.23
C GLU A 40 -1.96 10.71 4.64
N ILE A 41 -1.49 9.51 4.99
CA ILE A 41 -2.16 8.26 4.69
C ILE A 41 -2.60 7.66 6.02
N GLU A 42 -3.90 7.48 6.20
CA GLU A 42 -4.46 6.75 7.33
C GLU A 42 -4.70 5.29 6.94
N VAL A 43 -4.24 4.36 7.76
CA VAL A 43 -4.37 2.92 7.48
C VAL A 43 -5.71 2.41 7.97
N ASP A 44 -6.53 1.87 7.08
CA ASP A 44 -7.87 1.37 7.38
C ASP A 44 -7.85 -0.10 7.83
N SER A 45 -7.03 -0.92 7.18
CA SER A 45 -6.91 -2.35 7.53
C SER A 45 -5.59 -2.95 7.09
N ILE A 46 -5.19 -4.02 7.78
CA ILE A 46 -4.01 -4.84 7.48
C ILE A 46 -4.47 -6.29 7.48
N THR A 47 -4.56 -6.90 6.30
CA THR A 47 -5.01 -8.30 6.15
C THR A 47 -3.83 -9.16 5.70
N PRO A 48 -3.43 -10.20 6.46
CA PRO A 48 -2.50 -11.21 5.96
C PRO A 48 -3.13 -11.92 4.76
N ILE A 49 -2.38 -12.06 3.67
CA ILE A 49 -2.81 -12.78 2.46
C ILE A 49 -1.75 -13.79 2.03
N GLY A 50 -2.12 -14.72 1.15
CA GLY A 50 -1.21 -15.67 0.53
C GLY A 50 -0.71 -15.21 -0.85
N LEU A 51 0.29 -15.92 -1.38
CA LEU A 51 0.72 -15.74 -2.77
C LEU A 51 -0.41 -15.97 -3.80
N PRO A 52 -1.33 -16.94 -3.61
CA PRO A 52 -2.46 -17.13 -4.53
C PRO A 52 -3.40 -15.92 -4.63
N ASP A 53 -3.47 -15.10 -3.59
CA ASP A 53 -4.29 -13.88 -3.58
C ASP A 53 -3.67 -12.74 -4.39
N ILE A 54 -2.37 -12.82 -4.74
CA ILE A 54 -1.71 -11.85 -5.62
C ILE A 54 -2.07 -12.12 -7.07
N THR A 55 -3.30 -11.77 -7.41
CA THR A 55 -3.84 -11.89 -8.77
C THR A 55 -3.39 -10.72 -9.66
N PRO A 56 -3.47 -10.86 -11.01
CA PRO A 56 -3.26 -9.74 -11.92
C PRO A 56 -4.22 -8.57 -11.67
N GLN A 57 -5.44 -8.87 -11.22
CA GLN A 57 -6.41 -7.86 -10.84
C GLN A 57 -5.93 -7.07 -9.61
N LEU A 58 -5.54 -7.75 -8.53
CA LEU A 58 -5.00 -7.09 -7.33
C LEU A 58 -3.76 -6.25 -7.66
N ALA A 59 -2.90 -6.74 -8.55
CA ALA A 59 -1.74 -5.98 -8.99
C ALA A 59 -2.13 -4.64 -9.63
N ARG A 60 -3.14 -4.64 -10.52
CA ARG A 60 -3.65 -3.44 -11.17
C ARG A 60 -4.32 -2.48 -10.19
N GLU A 61 -5.15 -3.00 -9.30
CA GLU A 61 -5.81 -2.23 -8.23
C GLU A 61 -4.80 -1.53 -7.32
N THR A 62 -3.67 -2.19 -7.03
CA THR A 62 -2.58 -1.62 -6.21
C THR A 62 -1.58 -0.79 -7.00
N GLY A 63 -1.86 -0.55 -8.30
CA GLY A 63 -1.13 0.39 -9.15
C GLY A 63 0.01 -0.20 -9.97
N PHE A 64 0.15 -1.52 -10.03
CA PHE A 64 1.17 -2.23 -10.79
C PHE A 64 0.63 -2.76 -12.13
N LEU A 65 1.52 -2.99 -13.09
CA LEU A 65 1.10 -3.52 -14.41
C LEU A 65 0.68 -5.00 -14.35
N GLY A 66 1.21 -5.72 -13.36
CA GLY A 66 0.93 -7.14 -13.14
C GLY A 66 1.70 -7.69 -11.95
N VAL A 67 1.50 -8.99 -11.69
CA VAL A 67 2.04 -9.70 -10.51
C VAL A 67 3.56 -9.58 -10.43
N ILE A 68 4.28 -9.71 -11.55
CA ILE A 68 5.75 -9.63 -11.57
C ILE A 68 6.26 -8.23 -11.19
N ASP A 69 5.65 -7.17 -11.73
CA ASP A 69 6.01 -5.77 -11.40
C ASP A 69 5.70 -5.46 -9.93
N LEU A 70 4.58 -6.00 -9.40
CA LEU A 70 4.25 -5.91 -7.98
C LEU A 70 5.30 -6.60 -7.11
N LEU A 71 5.61 -7.87 -7.38
CA LEU A 71 6.52 -8.66 -6.54
C LEU A 71 7.94 -8.06 -6.54
N LYS A 72 8.44 -7.55 -7.68
CA LYS A 72 9.74 -6.87 -7.75
C LYS A 72 9.85 -5.67 -6.82
N VAL A 73 8.75 -4.96 -6.58
CA VAL A 73 8.69 -3.76 -5.73
C VAL A 73 8.25 -4.09 -4.29
N ALA A 74 7.46 -5.13 -4.09
CA ALA A 74 6.98 -5.52 -2.77
C ALA A 74 8.01 -6.36 -2.00
N GLN A 75 8.78 -7.20 -2.70
CA GLN A 75 9.74 -8.13 -2.13
C GLN A 75 11.10 -7.47 -1.94
N HIS A 76 11.25 -6.75 -0.85
CA HIS A 76 12.51 -6.15 -0.43
C HIS A 76 12.97 -6.70 0.92
N GLY A 77 14.11 -7.38 0.92
CA GLY A 77 14.71 -7.99 2.10
C GLY A 77 14.12 -9.37 2.46
N LYS A 78 14.32 -9.80 3.71
CA LYS A 78 13.99 -11.16 4.18
C LYS A 78 12.50 -11.38 4.55
N GLY A 79 11.60 -10.50 4.09
CA GLY A 79 10.18 -10.63 4.41
C GLY A 79 9.56 -11.81 3.68
N ALA A 80 8.72 -12.59 4.39
CA ALA A 80 7.99 -13.71 3.81
C ALA A 80 6.46 -13.57 3.99
N ASN A 81 6.01 -12.76 4.95
CA ASN A 81 4.58 -12.58 5.22
C ASN A 81 4.04 -11.47 4.31
N ILE A 82 2.94 -11.76 3.62
CA ILE A 82 2.30 -10.85 2.67
C ILE A 82 1.11 -10.21 3.36
N TYR A 83 1.01 -8.89 3.26
CA TYR A 83 -0.08 -8.11 3.83
C TYR A 83 -0.71 -7.24 2.75
N LEU A 84 -2.04 -7.28 2.65
CA LEU A 84 -2.82 -6.27 1.95
C LEU A 84 -3.16 -5.16 2.94
N VAL A 85 -2.64 -3.96 2.69
CA VAL A 85 -2.91 -2.77 3.49
C VAL A 85 -3.89 -1.89 2.74
N ARG A 86 -5.07 -1.62 3.32
CA ARG A 86 -6.01 -0.62 2.80
C ARG A 86 -5.83 0.69 3.54
N PHE A 87 -6.00 1.79 2.83
CA PHE A 87 -5.79 3.14 3.35
C PHE A 87 -6.52 4.16 2.47
N HIS A 88 -6.69 5.36 3.03
CA HIS A 88 -7.11 6.54 2.28
C HIS A 88 -6.10 7.67 2.47
N TYR A 89 -6.00 8.53 1.46
CA TYR A 89 -5.18 9.73 1.52
C TYR A 89 -6.00 10.89 2.07
N LEU A 90 -5.42 11.62 3.01
CA LEU A 90 -5.97 12.81 3.64
C LEU A 90 -5.20 14.02 3.12
N HIS A 91 -5.91 14.97 2.50
CA HIS A 91 -5.28 16.19 2.03
C HIS A 91 -5.01 17.13 3.21
N SER A 92 -3.88 17.85 3.21
CA SER A 92 -3.60 18.88 4.23
C SER A 92 -4.65 19.99 4.13
N GLY A 93 -5.64 19.93 5.00
CA GLY A 93 -6.84 20.77 4.96
C GLY A 93 -8.09 20.04 5.44
N GLU A 94 -8.13 18.70 5.35
CA GLU A 94 -9.18 17.89 5.94
C GLU A 94 -8.99 17.82 7.46
N LYS A 95 -9.45 18.88 8.14
CA LYS A 95 -9.73 18.82 9.58
C LYS A 95 -10.96 17.94 9.78
N ARG A 96 -10.84 17.00 10.72
CA ARG A 96 -11.93 16.15 11.21
C ARG A 96 -13.14 16.99 11.64
#